data_AF-A0A383SVX0-F1
#
_entry.id   AF-A0A383SVX0-F1
#
_cell.length_a   1.000
_cell.length_b   1.000
_cell.length_c   1.000
_cell.angle_alpha   90.00
_cell.angle_beta   90.00
_cell.angle_gamma   90.00
#
_symmetry.space_group_name_H-M   'P 1'
#
loop_
_entity.id
_entity.type
_entity.pdbx_description
1 polymer ?
#
loop_
_entity_poly.entity_id
_entity_poly.type
_entity_poly.pdbx_seq_one_letter_code
_entity_poly.pdbx_strand_id
1 'polypeptide(L)'
;MSANDNWYIEHFQPTGSAIGFRISGKLDEVQSPFQKIEIYQTTDWGKLMLIDGAVMLTSRDNFFYHEMISHPALFTHAAPKRVVIIGGGDCGTLREVLKHPGVESATQCDIDEQVTRMSEKYFPELCDSNHDARAELLFDDGVAYMANCPAGSVDIVIVDSTDPVGPAEGLFNKAFYESCFKALKDDGILVQQSESPLALLELIKEMRTEMGKAGFQSFKTLPFPQPCYPTGWWSVTMASKQANADFAFRQDAAQAKGFETLYYTAHLHTGVLVAPPFVAKALGE
;
A
#
# COMPACT_ATOMS: atom_id res chain seq x y z
N MET A 1 -34.58 24.99 11.28
CA MET A 1 -34.28 23.59 10.93
C MET A 1 -33.01 23.64 10.11
N SER A 2 -31.88 23.29 10.71
CA SER A 2 -30.54 23.48 10.13
C SER A 2 -30.36 22.64 8.88
N ALA A 3 -29.66 23.21 7.89
CA ALA A 3 -29.28 22.52 6.66
C ALA A 3 -28.67 21.15 6.99
N ASN A 4 -29.12 20.10 6.28
CA ASN A 4 -28.66 18.73 6.46
C ASN A 4 -27.12 18.69 6.56
N ASP A 5 -26.62 18.21 7.69
CA ASP A 5 -25.23 17.83 7.90
C ASP A 5 -24.94 16.61 7.02
N ASN A 6 -24.56 16.85 5.76
CA ASN A 6 -24.25 15.80 4.81
C ASN A 6 -22.82 15.30 5.05
N TRP A 7 -22.71 14.24 5.86
CA TRP A 7 -21.44 13.58 6.18
C TRP A 7 -21.46 12.15 5.66
N TYR A 8 -20.35 11.72 5.07
CA TYR A 8 -20.05 10.32 4.95
C TYR A 8 -19.32 9.87 6.23
N ILE A 9 -19.73 8.76 6.82
CA ILE A 9 -19.18 8.22 8.07
C ILE A 9 -18.79 6.76 7.82
N GLU A 10 -17.50 6.49 7.90
CA GLU A 10 -16.97 5.13 7.89
C GLU A 10 -16.93 4.62 9.34
N HIS A 11 -17.64 3.52 9.59
CA HIS A 11 -17.68 2.89 10.91
C HIS A 11 -16.59 1.83 11.02
N PHE A 12 -15.63 2.04 11.91
CA PHE A 12 -14.56 1.08 12.19
C PHE A 12 -14.93 0.19 13.38
N GLN A 13 -15.66 -0.89 13.08
CA GLN A 13 -16.18 -1.83 14.06
C GLN A 13 -15.14 -2.42 15.03
N PRO A 14 -13.91 -2.80 14.61
CA PRO A 14 -12.92 -3.41 15.52
C PRO A 14 -12.57 -2.60 16.77
N THR A 15 -12.75 -1.27 16.71
CA THR A 15 -12.47 -0.37 17.85
C THR A 15 -13.70 0.36 18.36
N GLY A 16 -14.88 0.12 17.76
CA GLY A 16 -16.09 0.89 18.06
C GLY A 16 -15.94 2.38 17.78
N SER A 17 -15.11 2.75 16.82
CA SER A 17 -14.88 4.15 16.42
C SER A 17 -15.39 4.42 15.00
N ALA A 18 -15.39 5.68 14.59
CA ALA A 18 -15.76 6.07 13.23
C ALA A 18 -14.95 7.30 12.80
N ILE A 19 -14.73 7.42 11.50
CA ILE A 19 -14.17 8.60 10.86
C ILE A 19 -15.20 9.18 9.89
N GLY A 20 -15.28 10.50 9.82
CA GLY A 20 -16.32 11.18 9.04
C GLY A 20 -15.78 12.34 8.23
N PHE A 21 -16.28 12.47 7.00
CA PHE A 21 -15.96 13.55 6.07
C PHE A 21 -17.23 14.24 5.63
N ARG A 22 -17.27 15.56 5.76
CA ARG A 22 -18.38 16.35 5.24
C ARG A 22 -18.32 16.35 3.72
N ILE A 23 -19.44 15.99 3.09
CA ILE A 23 -19.57 15.80 1.64
C ILE A 23 -20.52 16.83 1.03
N SER A 24 -20.17 17.36 -0.14
CA SER A 24 -21.10 18.15 -0.95
C SER A 24 -22.00 17.25 -1.80
N GLY A 25 -21.57 16.03 -2.11
CA GLY A 25 -22.37 15.04 -2.83
C GLY A 25 -21.55 13.89 -3.43
N LYS A 26 -22.25 12.87 -3.91
CA LYS A 26 -21.69 11.77 -4.70
C LYS A 26 -21.43 12.24 -6.13
N LEU A 27 -20.22 12.00 -6.64
CA LEU A 27 -19.79 12.33 -7.99
C LEU A 27 -20.01 11.18 -8.97
N ASP A 28 -19.79 9.95 -8.53
CA ASP A 28 -19.94 8.75 -9.36
C ASP A 28 -20.08 7.50 -8.50
N GLU A 29 -20.60 6.43 -9.09
CA GLU A 29 -20.72 5.10 -8.49
C GLU A 29 -20.72 4.02 -9.56
N VAL A 30 -19.98 2.95 -9.29
CA VAL A 30 -19.96 1.75 -10.12
C VAL A 30 -20.06 0.53 -9.22
N GLN A 31 -20.95 -0.41 -9.56
CA GLN A 31 -20.89 -1.78 -9.06
C GLN A 31 -20.17 -2.64 -10.10
N SER A 32 -18.95 -3.08 -9.79
CA SER A 32 -18.21 -4.04 -10.61
C SER A 32 -18.59 -5.48 -10.21
N PRO A 33 -18.10 -6.51 -10.94
CA PRO A 33 -18.23 -7.90 -10.51
C PRO A 33 -17.54 -8.21 -9.16
N PHE A 34 -16.63 -7.35 -8.69
CA PHE A 34 -15.81 -7.58 -7.49
C PHE A 34 -16.28 -6.79 -6.29
N GLN A 35 -16.63 -5.51 -6.49
CA GLN A 35 -16.86 -4.55 -5.41
C GLN A 35 -17.64 -3.33 -5.88
N LYS A 36 -18.13 -2.54 -4.93
CA LYS A 36 -18.77 -1.26 -5.18
C LYS A 36 -17.76 -0.12 -5.02
N ILE A 37 -17.58 0.70 -6.06
CA ILE A 37 -16.67 1.84 -6.07
C ILE A 37 -17.51 3.12 -6.09
N GLU A 38 -17.27 4.02 -5.14
CA GLU A 38 -17.98 5.29 -5.05
C GLU A 38 -17.02 6.47 -4.95
N ILE A 39 -17.32 7.56 -5.67
CA ILE A 39 -16.57 8.81 -5.60
C ILE A 39 -17.46 9.88 -5.00
N TYR A 40 -16.96 10.58 -3.99
CA TYR A 40 -17.62 11.71 -3.36
C TYR A 40 -16.77 12.97 -3.48
N GLN A 41 -17.43 14.12 -3.54
CA GLN A 41 -16.79 15.41 -3.32
C GLN A 41 -16.92 15.77 -1.84
N THR A 42 -15.80 15.91 -1.15
CA THR A 42 -15.74 16.42 0.22
C THR A 42 -15.61 17.95 0.22
N THR A 43 -15.88 18.58 1.36
CA THR A 43 -15.72 20.04 1.50
C THR A 43 -14.26 20.48 1.66
N ASP A 44 -13.42 19.66 2.30
CA ASP A 44 -12.08 20.09 2.77
C ASP A 44 -10.93 19.11 2.39
N TRP A 45 -11.27 17.91 1.91
CA TRP A 45 -10.33 16.81 1.60
C TRP A 45 -10.21 16.52 0.10
N GLY A 46 -10.88 17.31 -0.74
CA GLY A 46 -10.97 17.06 -2.18
C GLY A 46 -11.89 15.89 -2.50
N LYS A 47 -11.51 15.05 -3.46
CA LYS A 47 -12.31 13.87 -3.81
C LYS A 47 -12.00 12.74 -2.84
N LEU A 48 -13.01 11.93 -2.55
CA LEU A 48 -12.96 10.77 -1.67
C LEU A 48 -13.36 9.54 -2.49
N MET A 49 -12.49 8.54 -2.54
CA MET A 49 -12.81 7.22 -3.10
C MET A 49 -13.18 6.26 -1.99
N LEU A 50 -14.27 5.53 -2.18
CA LEU A 50 -14.67 4.42 -1.34
C LEU A 50 -14.73 3.13 -2.16
N ILE A 51 -14.37 2.03 -1.53
CA ILE A 51 -14.58 0.67 -2.04
C ILE A 51 -15.34 -0.12 -0.97
N ASP A 52 -16.49 -0.67 -1.33
CA ASP A 52 -17.42 -1.36 -0.43
C ASP A 52 -17.73 -0.59 0.86
N GLY A 53 -17.70 0.75 0.76
CA GLY A 53 -17.94 1.64 1.87
C GLY A 53 -16.79 1.76 2.87
N ALA A 54 -15.57 1.35 2.51
CA ALA A 54 -14.33 1.68 3.20
C ALA A 54 -13.58 2.80 2.47
N VAL A 55 -12.88 3.68 3.20
CA VAL A 55 -12.13 4.79 2.63
C VAL A 55 -10.83 4.30 2.02
N MET A 56 -10.64 4.49 0.71
CA MET A 56 -9.41 4.10 0.02
C MET A 56 -8.41 5.25 -0.06
N LEU A 57 -8.88 6.45 -0.42
CA LEU A 57 -7.99 7.62 -0.49
C LEU A 57 -8.78 8.93 -0.54
N THR A 58 -8.07 10.02 -0.23
CA THR A 58 -8.51 11.38 -0.54
C THR A 58 -7.49 12.12 -1.40
N SER A 59 -7.94 13.12 -2.15
CA SER A 59 -7.02 14.01 -2.88
C SER A 59 -6.04 14.74 -1.96
N ARG A 60 -6.40 14.95 -0.68
CA ARG A 60 -5.61 15.77 0.25
C ARG A 60 -4.40 15.04 0.81
N ASP A 61 -4.50 13.74 1.06
CA ASP A 61 -3.55 13.03 1.93
C ASP A 61 -3.07 11.67 1.38
N ASN A 62 -3.46 11.29 0.15
CA ASN A 62 -3.01 10.03 -0.46
C ASN A 62 -1.48 9.88 -0.53
N PHE A 63 -0.73 10.99 -0.58
CA PHE A 63 0.72 10.98 -0.67
C PHE A 63 1.41 10.30 0.53
N PHE A 64 0.80 10.34 1.73
CA PHE A 64 1.39 9.69 2.90
C PHE A 64 1.54 8.19 2.65
N TYR A 65 0.45 7.55 2.22
CA TYR A 65 0.41 6.12 1.94
C TYR A 65 1.30 5.74 0.76
N HIS A 66 1.10 6.36 -0.42
CA HIS A 66 1.83 5.98 -1.64
C HIS A 66 3.35 6.14 -1.50
N GLU A 67 3.82 7.20 -0.85
CA GLU A 67 5.25 7.40 -0.64
C GLU A 67 5.81 6.40 0.38
N MET A 68 5.06 6.05 1.42
CA MET A 68 5.52 5.17 2.50
C MET A 68 5.46 3.68 2.16
N ILE A 69 4.52 3.24 1.32
CA ILE A 69 4.52 1.86 0.83
C ILE A 69 5.60 1.62 -0.24
N SER A 70 5.97 2.66 -0.99
CA SER A 70 6.89 2.56 -2.12
C SER A 70 8.35 2.83 -1.74
N HIS A 71 8.64 4.05 -1.28
CA HIS A 71 10.03 4.54 -1.22
C HIS A 71 10.92 3.82 -0.21
N PRO A 72 10.45 3.48 1.02
CA PRO A 72 11.28 2.71 1.95
C PRO A 72 11.77 1.39 1.36
N ALA A 73 10.91 0.61 0.70
CA ALA A 73 11.30 -0.64 0.08
C ALA A 73 12.30 -0.43 -1.08
N LEU A 74 12.03 0.54 -1.96
CA LEU A 74 12.89 0.86 -3.11
C LEU A 74 14.28 1.37 -2.71
N PHE A 75 14.39 2.15 -1.64
CA PHE A 75 15.69 2.61 -1.13
C PHE A 75 16.41 1.58 -0.27
N THR A 76 15.69 0.65 0.37
CA THR A 76 16.27 -0.49 1.09
C THR A 76 16.89 -1.50 0.13
N HIS A 77 16.23 -1.81 -0.99
CA HIS A 77 16.81 -2.67 -2.01
C HIS A 77 18.04 -2.01 -2.66
N ALA A 78 19.10 -2.78 -2.89
CA ALA A 78 20.38 -2.26 -3.39
C ALA A 78 20.29 -1.70 -4.81
N ALA A 79 19.56 -2.38 -5.70
CA ALA A 79 19.35 -1.94 -7.08
C ALA A 79 18.03 -2.52 -7.65
N PRO A 80 16.86 -2.01 -7.23
CA PRO A 80 15.58 -2.57 -7.67
C PRO A 80 15.34 -2.28 -9.16
N LYS A 81 15.05 -3.32 -9.95
CA LYS A 81 14.82 -3.22 -11.39
C LYS A 81 13.42 -3.66 -11.78
N ARG A 82 12.96 -4.81 -11.27
CA ARG A 82 11.63 -5.36 -11.55
C ARG A 82 10.77 -5.31 -10.30
N VAL A 83 9.72 -4.50 -10.35
CA VAL A 83 8.75 -4.31 -9.27
C VAL A 83 7.40 -4.89 -9.69
N VAL A 84 6.76 -5.62 -8.78
CA VAL A 84 5.37 -6.07 -8.95
C VAL A 84 4.53 -5.44 -7.85
N ILE A 85 3.42 -4.83 -8.23
CA ILE A 85 2.40 -4.26 -7.35
C ILE A 85 1.16 -5.14 -7.48
N ILE A 86 0.68 -5.67 -6.36
CA ILE A 86 -0.58 -6.41 -6.28
C ILE A 86 -1.62 -5.50 -5.63
N GLY A 87 -2.74 -5.28 -6.32
CA GLY A 87 -3.69 -4.22 -6.00
C GLY A 87 -3.20 -2.85 -6.51
N GLY A 88 -3.42 -1.79 -5.72
CA GLY A 88 -3.02 -0.43 -6.07
C GLY A 88 -3.75 0.11 -7.29
N GLY A 89 -4.99 -0.31 -7.53
CA GLY A 89 -5.77 0.06 -8.72
C GLY A 89 -5.89 1.57 -8.96
N ASP A 90 -5.70 2.41 -7.95
CA ASP A 90 -5.68 3.86 -8.10
C ASP A 90 -4.42 4.43 -8.76
N CYS A 91 -3.38 3.60 -8.93
CA CYS A 91 -2.10 3.87 -9.58
C CYS A 91 -1.13 4.78 -8.80
N GLY A 92 -1.46 5.22 -7.58
CA GLY A 92 -0.59 6.07 -6.78
C GLY A 92 0.73 5.39 -6.41
N THR A 93 0.68 4.12 -6.02
CA THR A 93 1.88 3.30 -5.76
C THR A 93 2.73 3.12 -7.02
N LEU A 94 2.13 2.82 -8.17
CA LEU A 94 2.84 2.70 -9.45
C LEU A 94 3.56 4.00 -9.82
N ARG A 95 2.88 5.14 -9.67
CA ARG A 95 3.47 6.46 -9.89
C ARG A 95 4.70 6.69 -9.01
N GLU A 96 4.64 6.34 -7.73
CA GLU A 96 5.79 6.51 -6.82
C GLU A 96 6.95 5.55 -7.11
N VAL A 97 6.65 4.31 -7.55
CA VAL A 97 7.66 3.34 -8.02
C VAL A 97 8.40 3.89 -9.25
N LEU A 98 7.66 4.43 -10.23
CA LEU A 98 8.24 4.88 -11.50
C LEU A 98 9.07 6.16 -11.37
N LYS A 99 9.00 6.89 -10.26
CA LYS A 99 9.96 7.98 -9.96
C LYS A 99 11.41 7.49 -9.84
N HIS A 100 11.62 6.19 -9.59
CA HIS A 100 12.96 5.61 -9.45
C HIS A 100 13.55 5.25 -10.83
N PRO A 101 14.64 5.90 -11.27
CA PRO A 101 15.19 5.66 -12.61
C PRO A 101 15.87 4.29 -12.77
N GLY A 102 16.21 3.62 -11.66
CA GLY A 102 16.77 2.27 -11.68
C GLY A 102 15.74 1.18 -11.96
N VAL A 103 14.44 1.48 -11.81
CA VAL A 103 13.35 0.56 -12.16
C VAL A 103 13.30 0.43 -13.68
N GLU A 104 13.41 -0.80 -14.16
CA GLU A 104 13.36 -1.21 -15.56
C GLU A 104 11.96 -1.70 -15.96
N SER A 105 11.21 -2.29 -15.02
CA SER A 105 9.80 -2.62 -15.21
C SER A 105 9.00 -2.57 -13.90
N ALA A 106 7.75 -2.10 -13.99
CA ALA A 106 6.78 -2.07 -12.91
C ALA A 106 5.45 -2.62 -13.41
N THR A 107 5.06 -3.81 -12.94
CA THR A 107 3.76 -4.40 -13.26
C THR A 107 2.80 -4.16 -12.10
N GLN A 108 1.66 -3.55 -12.36
CA GLN A 108 0.54 -3.43 -11.42
C GLN A 108 -0.55 -4.41 -11.82
N CYS A 109 -0.87 -5.36 -10.95
CA CYS A 109 -1.92 -6.34 -11.14
C CYS A 109 -3.05 -6.07 -10.15
N ASP A 110 -4.13 -5.47 -10.65
CA ASP A 110 -5.34 -5.20 -9.88
C ASP A 110 -6.49 -6.07 -10.42
N ILE A 111 -7.34 -6.60 -9.54
CA ILE A 111 -8.41 -7.51 -9.98
C ILE A 111 -9.55 -6.76 -10.69
N ASP A 112 -9.72 -5.47 -10.41
CA ASP A 112 -10.88 -4.69 -10.83
C ASP A 112 -10.46 -3.46 -11.63
N GLU A 113 -10.47 -3.61 -12.96
CA GLU A 113 -10.20 -2.53 -13.91
C GLU A 113 -10.98 -1.24 -13.61
N GLN A 114 -12.20 -1.35 -13.04
CA GLN A 114 -13.00 -0.18 -12.75
C GLN A 114 -12.37 0.75 -11.71
N VAL A 115 -11.51 0.26 -10.80
CA VAL A 115 -10.78 1.11 -9.85
C VAL A 115 -9.83 2.04 -10.62
N THR A 116 -9.05 1.49 -11.56
CA THR A 116 -8.16 2.28 -12.42
C THR A 116 -8.92 3.26 -13.30
N ARG A 117 -10.02 2.84 -13.93
CA ARG A 117 -10.83 3.74 -14.77
C ARG A 117 -11.44 4.90 -13.96
N MET A 118 -11.84 4.64 -12.72
CA MET A 118 -12.35 5.67 -11.82
C MET A 118 -11.23 6.62 -11.37
N SER A 119 -10.03 6.12 -11.11
CA SER A 119 -8.86 6.95 -10.81
C SER A 119 -8.40 7.80 -11.98
N GLU A 120 -8.37 7.27 -13.20
CA GLU A 120 -8.05 8.07 -14.40
C GLU A 120 -9.01 9.27 -14.57
N LYS A 121 -10.28 9.09 -14.18
CA LYS A 121 -11.31 10.12 -14.28
C LYS A 121 -11.27 11.13 -13.12
N TYR A 122 -11.06 10.65 -11.89
CA TYR A 122 -11.24 11.46 -10.68
C TYR A 122 -9.95 11.81 -9.94
N PHE A 123 -8.89 11.03 -10.10
CA PHE A 123 -7.56 11.24 -9.53
C PHE A 123 -6.47 11.17 -10.62
N PRO A 124 -6.59 11.94 -11.72
CA PRO A 124 -5.67 11.83 -12.85
C PRO A 124 -4.21 12.02 -12.44
N GLU A 125 -3.94 12.80 -11.39
CA GLU A 125 -2.60 12.99 -10.83
C GLU A 125 -1.91 11.71 -10.34
N LEU A 126 -2.69 10.67 -9.99
CA LEU A 126 -2.17 9.35 -9.60
C LEU A 126 -1.85 8.49 -10.82
N CYS A 127 -2.54 8.74 -11.94
CA CYS A 127 -2.45 7.96 -13.17
C CYS A 127 -1.45 8.53 -14.20
N ASP A 128 -0.78 9.65 -13.90
CA ASP A 128 0.17 10.32 -14.82
C ASP A 128 1.28 9.40 -15.35
N SER A 129 1.60 8.32 -14.62
CA SER A 129 2.65 7.35 -14.98
C SER A 129 2.13 6.09 -15.68
N ASN A 130 0.82 5.96 -15.93
CA ASN A 130 0.21 4.77 -16.55
C ASN A 130 0.72 4.51 -17.98
N HIS A 131 1.25 5.55 -18.65
CA HIS A 131 1.80 5.46 -20.00
C HIS A 131 3.34 5.45 -20.04
N ASP A 132 4.01 5.35 -18.88
CA ASP A 132 5.46 5.13 -18.85
C ASP A 132 5.77 3.80 -19.56
N ALA A 133 6.81 3.78 -20.40
CA ALA A 133 7.17 2.58 -21.16
C ALA A 133 7.60 1.38 -20.27
N ARG A 134 7.87 1.65 -18.99
CA ARG A 134 8.19 0.64 -17.96
C ARG A 134 6.97 0.13 -17.21
N ALA A 135 5.83 0.80 -17.35
CA ALA A 135 4.59 0.46 -16.68
C ALA A 135 3.83 -0.63 -17.45
N GLU A 136 3.31 -1.60 -16.71
CA GLU A 136 2.38 -2.61 -17.22
C GLU A 136 1.18 -2.68 -16.28
N LEU A 137 0.00 -2.32 -16.76
CA LEU A 137 -1.26 -2.48 -16.04
C LEU A 137 -1.92 -3.80 -16.46
N LEU A 138 -2.15 -4.68 -15.50
CA LEU A 138 -2.83 -5.96 -15.68
C LEU A 138 -4.10 -5.96 -14.84
N PHE A 139 -5.19 -6.38 -15.45
CA PHE A 139 -6.48 -6.56 -14.78
C PHE A 139 -6.75 -8.05 -14.59
N ASP A 140 -6.18 -8.62 -13.53
CA ASP A 140 -6.16 -10.06 -13.27
C ASP A 140 -6.02 -10.35 -11.76
N ASP A 141 -6.24 -11.61 -11.36
CA ASP A 141 -6.09 -12.07 -9.99
C ASP A 141 -4.61 -12.06 -9.57
N GLY A 142 -4.28 -11.17 -8.62
CA GLY A 142 -2.93 -11.03 -8.07
C GLY A 142 -2.38 -12.30 -7.41
N VAL A 143 -3.23 -13.15 -6.82
CA VAL A 143 -2.82 -14.45 -6.27
C VAL A 143 -2.36 -15.37 -7.38
N ALA A 144 -3.14 -15.45 -8.46
CA ALA A 144 -2.81 -16.26 -9.64
C ALA A 144 -1.55 -15.71 -10.34
N TYR A 145 -1.44 -14.38 -10.48
CA TYR A 145 -0.27 -13.73 -11.06
C TYR A 145 1.01 -14.07 -10.29
N MET A 146 1.00 -13.98 -8.95
CA MET A 146 2.16 -14.32 -8.13
C MET A 146 2.50 -15.80 -8.15
N ALA A 147 1.51 -16.70 -8.19
CA ALA A 147 1.76 -18.14 -8.32
C ALA A 147 2.47 -18.49 -9.64
N ASN A 148 2.13 -17.77 -10.71
CA ASN A 148 2.68 -17.96 -12.06
C ASN A 148 3.98 -17.19 -12.32
N CYS A 149 4.34 -16.24 -11.46
CA CYS A 149 5.61 -15.51 -11.59
C CYS A 149 6.82 -16.46 -11.59
N PRO A 150 7.78 -16.28 -12.51
CA PRO A 150 9.01 -17.07 -12.51
C PRO A 150 9.77 -16.91 -11.19
N ALA A 151 10.39 -17.97 -10.71
CA ALA A 151 11.16 -17.92 -9.47
C ALA A 151 12.38 -16.99 -9.60
N GLY A 152 12.69 -16.23 -8.55
CA GLY A 152 13.87 -15.35 -8.53
C GLY A 152 13.85 -14.24 -9.59
N SER A 153 12.67 -13.79 -10.01
CA SER A 153 12.50 -12.86 -11.14
C SER A 153 12.08 -11.45 -10.72
N VAL A 154 11.73 -11.23 -9.46
CA VAL A 154 11.22 -9.95 -8.93
C VAL A 154 12.17 -9.41 -7.86
N ASP A 155 12.48 -8.12 -7.91
CA ASP A 155 13.28 -7.45 -6.87
C ASP A 155 12.42 -7.00 -5.69
N ILE A 156 11.25 -6.42 -5.99
CA ILE A 156 10.31 -5.93 -4.97
C ILE A 156 8.89 -6.36 -5.32
N VAL A 157 8.20 -6.93 -4.35
CA VAL A 157 6.75 -7.13 -4.38
C VAL A 157 6.11 -6.14 -3.42
N ILE A 158 5.18 -5.32 -3.92
CA ILE A 158 4.36 -4.41 -3.15
C ILE A 158 2.93 -4.97 -3.12
N VAL A 159 2.38 -5.19 -1.94
CA VAL A 159 0.98 -5.62 -1.77
C VAL A 159 0.20 -4.43 -1.24
N ASP A 160 -0.45 -3.74 -2.17
CA ASP A 160 -1.28 -2.56 -1.97
C ASP A 160 -2.75 -2.97 -2.08
N SER A 161 -3.18 -3.81 -1.13
CA SER A 161 -4.53 -4.36 -1.09
C SER A 161 -5.45 -3.56 -0.16
N THR A 162 -6.76 -3.74 -0.34
CA THR A 162 -7.75 -3.39 0.69
C THR A 162 -7.55 -4.26 1.94
N ASP A 163 -8.26 -3.92 3.01
CA ASP A 163 -8.43 -4.74 4.22
C ASP A 163 -8.72 -6.22 3.86
N PRO A 164 -8.34 -7.20 4.72
CA PRO A 164 -8.47 -8.64 4.44
C PRO A 164 -9.92 -9.14 4.48
N VAL A 165 -10.77 -8.57 3.63
CA VAL A 165 -12.18 -8.88 3.43
C VAL A 165 -12.43 -8.96 1.92
N GLY A 166 -13.30 -9.87 1.50
CA GLY A 166 -13.65 -10.00 0.09
C GLY A 166 -12.45 -10.47 -0.76
N PRO A 167 -12.19 -9.87 -1.93
CA PRO A 167 -11.12 -10.31 -2.84
C PRO A 167 -9.72 -10.32 -2.22
N ALA A 168 -9.46 -9.49 -1.22
CA ALA A 168 -8.14 -9.36 -0.59
C ALA A 168 -7.83 -10.44 0.46
N GLU A 169 -8.80 -11.24 0.93
CA GLU A 169 -8.57 -12.30 1.94
C GLU A 169 -7.47 -13.29 1.49
N GLY A 170 -7.41 -13.57 0.19
CA GLY A 170 -6.39 -14.43 -0.42
C GLY A 170 -4.96 -13.92 -0.30
N LEU A 171 -4.75 -12.63 -0.03
CA LEU A 171 -3.46 -11.95 -0.01
C LEU A 171 -2.77 -11.96 1.37
N PHE A 172 -3.42 -12.51 2.40
CA PHE A 172 -2.92 -12.49 3.79
C PHE A 172 -2.58 -13.88 4.34
N ASN A 173 -2.53 -14.90 3.49
CA ASN A 173 -2.25 -16.28 3.91
C ASN A 173 -0.87 -16.79 3.46
N LYS A 174 -0.39 -17.84 4.14
CA LYS A 174 0.85 -18.55 3.81
C LYS A 174 1.04 -18.87 2.32
N ALA A 175 0.00 -19.34 1.62
CA ALA A 175 0.16 -19.80 0.23
C ALA A 175 0.47 -18.65 -0.73
N PHE A 176 -0.14 -17.49 -0.52
CA PHE A 176 0.21 -16.27 -1.24
C PHE A 176 1.63 -15.83 -0.91
N TYR A 177 2.01 -15.80 0.37
CA TYR A 177 3.38 -15.46 0.77
C TYR A 177 4.44 -16.42 0.23
N GLU A 178 4.15 -17.71 0.10
CA GLU A 178 5.04 -18.69 -0.54
C GLU A 178 5.25 -18.38 -2.03
N SER A 179 4.21 -17.91 -2.71
CA SER A 179 4.28 -17.47 -4.10
C SER A 179 5.14 -16.21 -4.24
N CYS A 180 4.95 -15.21 -3.36
CA CYS A 180 5.80 -14.02 -3.29
C CYS A 180 7.24 -14.37 -2.97
N PHE A 181 7.49 -15.23 -1.98
CA PHE A 181 8.81 -15.69 -1.59
C PHE A 181 9.52 -16.38 -2.77
N LYS A 182 8.83 -17.26 -3.49
CA LYS A 182 9.37 -17.93 -4.68
C LYS A 182 9.72 -16.94 -5.80
N ALA A 183 8.83 -15.98 -6.09
CA ALA A 183 9.01 -15.01 -7.17
C ALA A 183 10.15 -14.02 -6.91
N LEU A 184 10.34 -13.62 -5.65
CA LEU A 184 11.41 -12.70 -5.24
C LEU A 184 12.80 -13.31 -5.48
N LYS A 185 13.79 -12.45 -5.78
CA LYS A 185 15.22 -12.79 -5.71
C LYS A 185 15.67 -13.07 -4.27
N ASP A 186 16.91 -13.49 -4.09
CA ASP A 186 17.47 -13.82 -2.78
C ASP A 186 17.61 -12.57 -1.87
N ASP A 187 17.85 -11.41 -2.48
CA ASP A 187 17.87 -10.08 -1.86
C ASP A 187 16.54 -9.32 -2.00
N GLY A 188 15.51 -9.98 -2.52
CA GLY A 188 14.22 -9.36 -2.80
C GLY A 188 13.44 -9.02 -1.53
N ILE A 189 12.64 -7.96 -1.63
CA ILE A 189 11.83 -7.43 -0.51
C ILE A 189 10.35 -7.55 -0.84
N LEU A 190 9.58 -8.11 0.09
CA LEU A 190 8.12 -7.95 0.12
C LEU A 190 7.79 -6.75 1.00
N VAL A 191 6.89 -5.88 0.56
CA VAL A 191 6.27 -4.86 1.41
C VAL A 191 4.76 -4.93 1.25
N GLN A 192 4.03 -4.90 2.36
CA GLN A 192 2.57 -4.99 2.37
C GLN A 192 1.99 -3.97 3.33
N GLN A 193 0.87 -3.36 2.97
CA GLN A 193 0.04 -2.62 3.92
C GLN A 193 -0.30 -3.50 5.12
N SER A 194 -0.22 -2.95 6.32
CA SER A 194 -0.35 -3.73 7.55
C SER A 194 -1.19 -3.04 8.61
N GLU A 195 -2.22 -2.32 8.19
CA GLU A 195 -3.22 -1.74 9.08
C GLU A 195 -2.67 -0.74 10.12
N SER A 196 -3.53 -0.33 11.03
CA SER A 196 -3.17 0.53 12.16
C SER A 196 -2.43 -0.25 13.25
N PRO A 197 -1.20 0.14 13.62
CA PRO A 197 -0.49 -0.47 14.74
C PRO A 197 -1.11 -0.15 16.11
N LEU A 198 -2.02 0.83 16.18
CA LEU A 198 -2.76 1.15 17.40
C LEU A 198 -3.97 0.24 17.60
N ALA A 199 -4.68 -0.10 16.52
CA ALA A 199 -5.93 -0.85 16.59
C ALA A 199 -5.78 -2.34 16.27
N LEU A 200 -4.89 -2.70 15.34
CA LEU A 200 -4.82 -4.02 14.72
C LEU A 200 -3.44 -4.67 14.88
N LEU A 201 -2.78 -4.42 16.01
CA LEU A 201 -1.43 -4.93 16.28
C LEU A 201 -1.33 -6.46 16.29
N GLU A 202 -2.38 -7.17 16.70
CA GLU A 202 -2.41 -8.64 16.64
C GLU A 202 -2.46 -9.13 15.18
N LEU A 203 -3.21 -8.46 14.30
CA LEU A 203 -3.24 -8.78 12.87
C LEU A 203 -1.85 -8.59 12.23
N ILE A 204 -1.10 -7.55 12.63
CA ILE A 204 0.30 -7.36 12.18
C ILE A 204 1.19 -8.55 12.59
N LYS A 205 1.00 -9.08 13.81
CA LYS A 205 1.75 -10.27 14.26
C LYS A 205 1.37 -11.52 13.49
N GLU A 206 0.08 -11.72 13.24
CA GLU A 206 -0.43 -12.85 12.46
C GLU A 206 0.13 -12.81 11.04
N MET A 207 0.08 -11.63 10.41
CA MET A 207 0.66 -11.40 9.08
C MET A 207 2.17 -11.73 9.05
N ARG A 208 2.96 -11.22 10.00
CA ARG A 208 4.40 -11.58 10.12
C ARG A 208 4.60 -13.08 10.34
N THR A 209 3.72 -13.72 11.10
CA THR A 209 3.76 -15.17 11.34
C THR A 209 3.49 -15.95 10.06
N GLU A 210 2.49 -15.57 9.27
CA GLU A 210 2.19 -16.19 7.97
C GLU A 210 3.33 -15.97 6.96
N MET A 211 3.91 -14.76 6.90
CA MET A 211 5.12 -14.52 6.11
C MET A 211 6.29 -15.40 6.59
N GLY A 212 6.45 -15.56 7.91
CA GLY A 212 7.47 -16.44 8.49
C GLY A 212 7.28 -17.91 8.09
N LYS A 213 6.03 -18.40 8.08
CA LYS A 213 5.70 -19.76 7.60
C LYS A 213 6.02 -19.96 6.12
N ALA A 214 6.03 -18.90 5.32
CA ALA A 214 6.42 -18.93 3.91
C ALA A 214 7.94 -18.86 3.68
N GLY A 215 8.73 -18.59 4.72
CA GLY A 215 10.19 -18.60 4.68
C GLY A 215 10.86 -17.23 4.83
N PHE A 216 10.11 -16.13 4.98
CA PHE A 216 10.70 -14.84 5.33
C PHE A 216 11.30 -14.90 6.74
N GLN A 217 12.47 -14.30 6.95
CA GLN A 217 13.25 -14.44 8.18
C GLN A 217 13.46 -13.13 8.94
N SER A 218 13.13 -11.99 8.34
CA SER A 218 13.27 -10.68 8.98
C SER A 218 12.15 -9.77 8.55
N PHE A 219 11.69 -8.94 9.50
CA PHE A 219 10.51 -8.10 9.35
C PHE A 219 10.78 -6.72 9.90
N LYS A 220 10.17 -5.70 9.28
CA LYS A 220 10.20 -4.34 9.78
C LYS A 220 8.88 -3.64 9.45
N THR A 221 8.16 -3.21 10.47
CA THR A 221 6.91 -2.46 10.31
C THR A 221 7.22 -0.97 10.42
N LEU A 222 6.84 -0.22 9.40
CA LEU A 222 7.08 1.21 9.26
C LEU A 222 5.76 1.95 9.51
N PRO A 223 5.59 2.59 10.67
CA PRO A 223 4.39 3.36 10.95
C PRO A 223 4.44 4.75 10.30
N PHE A 224 3.29 5.27 9.87
CA PHE A 224 3.14 6.61 9.30
C PHE A 224 1.71 7.15 9.51
N PRO A 225 1.50 8.47 9.54
CA PRO A 225 0.16 9.02 9.64
C PRO A 225 -0.61 8.77 8.33
N GLN A 226 -1.85 8.32 8.44
CA GLN A 226 -2.80 8.32 7.33
C GLN A 226 -4.12 8.90 7.85
N PRO A 227 -4.26 10.24 7.84
CA PRO A 227 -5.36 10.91 8.53
C PRO A 227 -6.75 10.47 8.07
N CYS A 228 -6.92 10.08 6.80
CA CYS A 228 -8.21 9.62 6.28
C CYS A 228 -8.59 8.19 6.65
N TYR A 229 -7.67 7.40 7.23
CA TYR A 229 -7.91 6.00 7.60
C TYR A 229 -8.30 5.85 9.07
N PRO A 230 -8.90 4.72 9.46
CA PRO A 230 -9.17 4.42 10.86
C PRO A 230 -7.94 4.66 11.76
N THR A 231 -8.18 5.30 12.90
CA THR A 231 -7.17 5.80 13.87
C THR A 231 -6.29 6.97 13.41
N GLY A 232 -6.24 7.29 12.11
CA GLY A 232 -5.33 8.29 11.56
C GLY A 232 -3.86 7.84 11.49
N TRP A 233 -3.56 6.60 11.88
CA TRP A 233 -2.21 6.07 12.01
C TRP A 233 -2.14 4.67 11.40
N TRP A 234 -1.25 4.50 10.43
CA TRP A 234 -1.16 3.31 9.60
C TRP A 234 0.26 2.75 9.57
N SER A 235 0.41 1.61 8.90
CA SER A 235 1.71 0.99 8.73
C SER A 235 1.81 0.15 7.48
N VAL A 236 3.05 -0.09 7.06
CA VAL A 236 3.43 -1.13 6.11
C VAL A 236 4.46 -2.04 6.75
N THR A 237 4.51 -3.30 6.35
CA THR A 237 5.51 -4.26 6.84
C THR A 237 6.36 -4.76 5.70
N MET A 238 7.67 -4.53 5.81
CA MET A 238 8.68 -5.12 4.94
C MET A 238 9.09 -6.49 5.48
N ALA A 239 9.32 -7.44 4.58
CA ALA A 239 9.82 -8.76 4.87
C ALA A 239 10.99 -9.13 3.93
N SER A 240 12.00 -9.79 4.49
CA SER A 240 13.20 -10.24 3.78
C SER A 240 13.45 -11.73 3.97
N LYS A 241 14.04 -12.37 2.95
CA LYS A 241 14.50 -13.76 3.01
C LYS A 241 15.73 -13.93 3.90
N GLN A 242 16.51 -12.86 4.07
CA GLN A 242 17.76 -12.89 4.82
C GLN A 242 17.47 -12.85 6.32
N ALA A 243 18.13 -13.72 7.07
CA ALA A 243 18.08 -13.68 8.52
C ALA A 243 18.84 -12.45 9.04
N ASN A 244 18.28 -11.79 10.06
CA ASN A 244 18.83 -10.58 10.68
C ASN A 244 19.06 -9.43 9.70
N ALA A 245 18.19 -9.28 8.69
CA ALA A 245 18.22 -8.10 7.82
C ALA A 245 17.94 -6.86 8.67
N ASP A 246 18.85 -5.88 8.65
CA ASP A 246 18.73 -4.62 9.39
C ASP A 246 17.84 -3.59 8.67
N PHE A 247 17.43 -3.89 7.43
CA PHE A 247 16.73 -2.98 6.53
C PHE A 247 17.46 -1.64 6.38
N ALA A 248 18.80 -1.67 6.42
CA ALA A 248 19.61 -0.53 6.05
C ALA A 248 19.29 -0.13 4.61
N PHE A 249 19.20 1.17 4.36
CA PHE A 249 18.83 1.71 3.07
C PHE A 249 19.94 2.57 2.49
N ARG A 250 19.88 2.79 1.18
CA ARG A 250 20.81 3.65 0.44
C ARG A 250 20.59 5.11 0.80
N GLN A 251 21.06 5.52 1.98
CA GLN A 251 20.78 6.81 2.59
C GLN A 251 21.21 7.98 1.71
N ASP A 252 22.42 7.93 1.15
CA ASP A 252 22.91 8.97 0.23
C ASP A 252 22.03 9.09 -1.01
N ALA A 253 21.59 7.96 -1.57
CA ALA A 253 20.69 7.95 -2.72
C ALA A 253 19.29 8.50 -2.37
N ALA A 254 18.78 8.21 -1.18
CA ALA A 254 17.51 8.76 -0.70
C ALA A 254 17.59 10.27 -0.42
N GLN A 255 18.74 10.76 0.05
CA GLN A 255 19.01 12.19 0.25
C GLN A 255 19.19 12.92 -1.09
N ALA A 256 19.87 12.31 -2.05
CA ALA A 256 20.17 12.88 -3.35
C ALA A 256 19.14 12.54 -4.45
N LYS A 257 17.95 12.04 -4.07
CA LYS A 257 16.92 11.64 -5.04
C LYS A 257 16.56 12.81 -5.97
N GLY A 258 16.43 12.51 -7.26
CA GLY A 258 16.17 13.52 -8.31
C GLY A 258 14.70 13.90 -8.48
N PHE A 259 13.83 13.54 -7.53
CA PHE A 259 12.40 13.75 -7.60
C PHE A 259 11.84 14.26 -6.26
N GLU A 260 10.73 14.98 -6.33
CA GLU A 260 10.06 15.54 -5.16
C GLU A 260 9.13 14.53 -4.49
N THR A 261 8.98 14.72 -3.18
CA THR A 261 8.08 14.00 -2.28
C THR A 261 7.49 14.99 -1.31
N LEU A 262 6.25 14.76 -0.91
CA LEU A 262 5.52 15.58 0.05
C LEU A 262 5.73 15.10 1.49
N TYR A 263 6.03 13.81 1.70
CA TYR A 263 6.23 13.24 3.02
C TYR A 263 7.60 12.57 3.19
N TYR A 264 7.94 11.59 2.36
CA TYR A 264 9.11 10.76 2.53
C TYR A 264 10.42 11.55 2.45
N THR A 265 11.28 11.38 3.44
CA THR A 265 12.67 11.87 3.40
C THR A 265 13.60 10.78 3.94
N ALA A 266 14.91 10.86 3.63
CA ALA A 266 15.88 9.94 4.21
C ALA A 266 15.88 9.99 5.75
N HIS A 267 15.72 11.17 6.35
CA HIS A 267 15.62 11.32 7.82
C HIS A 267 14.37 10.65 8.38
N LEU A 268 13.22 10.79 7.70
CA LEU A 268 12.00 10.09 8.08
C LEU A 268 12.16 8.58 7.94
N HIS A 269 12.79 8.11 6.87
CA HIS A 269 13.09 6.68 6.70
C HIS A 269 13.89 6.12 7.89
N THR A 270 14.96 6.80 8.30
CA THR A 270 15.70 6.43 9.52
C THR A 270 14.80 6.39 10.76
N GLY A 271 13.90 7.38 10.91
CA GLY A 271 12.99 7.46 12.04
C GLY A 271 11.97 6.32 12.08
N VAL A 272 11.33 5.99 10.95
CA VAL A 272 10.28 4.95 10.90
C VAL A 272 10.81 3.53 11.04
N LEU A 273 12.12 3.31 10.90
CA LEU A 273 12.76 2.02 11.23
C LEU A 273 12.76 1.74 12.75
N VAL A 274 12.50 2.75 13.57
CA VAL A 274 12.41 2.65 15.03
C VAL A 274 10.95 2.61 15.45
N ALA A 275 10.49 1.42 15.87
CA ALA A 275 9.13 1.25 16.34
C ALA A 275 8.89 1.92 17.71
N PRO A 276 7.69 2.49 17.96
CA PRO A 276 7.30 2.94 19.31
C PRO A 276 7.39 1.80 20.33
N PRO A 277 7.71 2.05 21.62
CA PRO A 277 8.00 0.99 22.58
C PRO A 277 6.93 -0.10 22.73
N PHE A 278 5.65 0.25 22.61
CA PHE A 278 4.57 -0.74 22.71
C PHE A 278 4.49 -1.64 21.46
N VAL A 279 4.77 -1.09 20.28
CA VAL A 279 4.85 -1.82 19.01
C VAL A 279 6.09 -2.71 19.03
N ALA A 280 7.26 -2.17 19.39
CA ALA A 280 8.50 -2.93 19.50
C ALA A 280 8.35 -4.13 20.45
N LYS A 281 7.78 -3.91 21.64
CA LYS A 281 7.48 -4.97 22.61
C LYS A 281 6.56 -6.04 22.03
N ALA A 282 5.52 -5.64 21.30
CA ALA A 282 4.56 -6.57 20.72
C ALA A 282 5.15 -7.40 19.57
N LEU A 283 6.00 -6.78 18.75
CA LEU A 283 6.56 -7.37 17.54
C LEU A 283 7.93 -8.03 17.73
N GLY A 284 8.51 -7.94 18.93
CA GLY A 284 9.80 -8.55 19.28
C GLY A 284 11.01 -7.81 18.71
N GLU A 285 10.93 -6.48 18.60
CA GLU A 285 12.00 -5.59 18.11
C GLU A 285 12.80 -4.93 19.23
#